data_AF-A0A7W0PNJ4-F1
#
_entry.id   AF-A0A7W0PNJ4-F1
#
_cell.length_a   1.000
_cell.length_b   1.000
_cell.length_c   1.000
_cell.angle_alpha   90.00
_cell.angle_beta   90.00
_cell.angle_gamma   90.00
#
_symmetry.space_group_name_H-M   'P 1'
#
loop_
_entity.id
_entity.type
_entity.pdbx_description
1 polymer ?
#
loop_
_entity_poly.entity_id
_entity_poly.type
_entity_poly.pdbx_seq_one_letter_code
_entity_poly.pdbx_strand_id
1 'polypeptide(L)'
;MPDHDHSTAAASEPSTGDGFVWHPTYTGQSFARVHGDLVENIGRDQRAYQLAMDGAEGSEHDALATVVELQRRWCTYEFDWAETDPKELADRILTFEQER
;
A
#
# COMPACT_ATOMS: atom_id res chain seq x y z
N MET A 1 25.44 15.45 43.94
CA MET A 1 24.64 14.53 44.78
C MET A 1 23.44 15.33 45.26
N PRO A 2 22.17 14.95 45.00
CA PRO A 2 21.63 13.76 44.30
C PRO A 2 20.96 14.12 42.94
N ASP A 3 21.08 13.30 41.90
CA ASP A 3 20.18 12.20 41.44
C ASP A 3 19.01 12.70 40.57
N HIS A 4 19.12 12.47 39.26
CA HIS A 4 18.31 11.50 38.49
C HIS A 4 16.96 12.06 38.05
N ASP A 5 16.82 12.28 36.74
CA ASP A 5 15.66 11.69 36.06
C ASP A 5 16.09 11.15 34.70
N HIS A 6 16.15 9.82 34.66
CA HIS A 6 16.13 9.03 33.44
C HIS A 6 14.74 9.21 32.80
N SER A 7 14.59 10.11 31.83
CA SER A 7 13.50 9.97 30.86
C SER A 7 14.01 9.18 29.68
N THR A 8 14.03 7.87 29.92
CA THR A 8 14.17 6.77 28.99
C THR A 8 13.51 7.10 27.66
N ALA A 9 14.31 7.11 26.59
CA ALA A 9 13.80 7.03 25.23
C ALA A 9 12.91 5.79 25.15
N ALA A 10 11.60 6.00 25.06
CA ALA A 10 10.63 4.95 24.83
C ALA A 10 10.94 4.37 23.44
N ALA A 11 11.74 3.31 23.42
CA ALA A 11 11.73 2.37 22.33
C ALA A 11 10.31 1.82 22.28
N SER A 12 9.56 2.23 21.26
CA SER A 12 8.22 1.72 21.01
C SER A 12 8.32 0.20 20.85
N GLU A 13 7.95 -0.53 21.89
CA GLU A 13 7.72 -1.96 21.79
C GLU A 13 6.60 -2.17 20.76
N PRO A 14 6.77 -3.09 19.79
CA PRO A 14 5.69 -3.43 18.90
C PRO A 14 4.60 -4.13 19.72
N SER A 15 3.50 -3.43 19.95
CA SER A 15 2.28 -4.01 20.51
C SER A 15 1.92 -5.27 19.73
N THR A 16 1.71 -6.37 20.45
CA THR A 16 1.45 -7.74 19.96
C THR A 16 0.18 -7.89 19.09
N GLY A 17 -0.40 -6.80 18.58
CA GLY A 17 -1.57 -6.80 17.70
C GLY A 17 -1.49 -5.83 16.50
N ASP A 18 -0.37 -5.16 16.26
CA ASP A 18 -0.25 -4.09 15.25
C ASP A 18 0.31 -4.53 13.88
N GLY A 19 0.17 -5.81 13.51
CA GLY A 19 0.71 -6.33 12.25
C GLY A 19 0.11 -7.65 11.80
N PHE A 20 0.41 -8.02 10.55
CA PHE A 20 -0.12 -9.25 9.97
C PHE A 20 0.63 -10.49 10.50
N VAL A 21 -0.12 -11.46 11.01
CA VAL A 21 0.42 -12.76 11.48
C VAL A 21 0.10 -13.92 10.52
N TRP A 22 -0.88 -13.74 9.66
CA TRP A 22 -1.39 -14.77 8.74
C TRP A 22 -1.16 -14.43 7.26
N HIS A 23 -0.89 -13.17 6.92
CA HIS A 23 -0.84 -12.71 5.53
C HIS A 23 0.46 -13.18 4.85
N PRO A 24 0.40 -13.97 3.76
CA PRO A 24 1.59 -14.61 3.18
C PRO A 24 2.67 -13.62 2.73
N THR A 25 2.28 -12.40 2.33
CA THR A 25 3.20 -11.35 1.88
C THR A 25 3.63 -10.39 2.99
N TYR A 26 2.79 -10.21 4.02
CA TYR A 26 2.98 -9.14 5.02
C TYR A 26 3.27 -9.71 6.42
N THR A 27 3.47 -11.01 6.54
CA THR A 27 3.72 -11.66 7.83
C THR A 27 4.90 -11.00 8.55
N GLY A 28 4.66 -10.59 9.80
CA GLY A 28 5.66 -9.92 10.63
C GLY A 28 5.87 -8.45 10.31
N GLN A 29 5.13 -7.87 9.36
CA GLN A 29 5.13 -6.43 9.09
C GLN A 29 4.00 -5.74 9.87
N SER A 30 4.27 -4.52 10.32
CA SER A 30 3.26 -3.69 10.99
C SER A 30 2.27 -3.10 9.98
N PHE A 31 1.04 -2.86 10.42
CA PHE A 31 0.00 -2.25 9.59
C PHE A 31 0.42 -0.89 9.04
N ALA A 32 1.08 -0.05 9.86
CA ALA A 32 1.59 1.24 9.43
C ALA A 32 2.65 1.11 8.31
N ARG A 33 3.51 0.08 8.38
CA ARG A 33 4.48 -0.19 7.32
C ARG A 33 3.79 -0.62 6.04
N VAL A 34 2.88 -1.60 6.13
CA VAL A 34 2.13 -2.11 4.97
C VAL A 34 1.32 -1.00 4.33
N HIS A 35 0.67 -0.15 5.13
CA HIS A 35 -0.04 1.03 4.64
C HIS A 35 0.90 1.97 3.85
N GLY A 36 2.07 2.30 4.40
CA GLY A 36 3.07 3.12 3.69
C GLY A 36 3.49 2.50 2.36
N ASP A 37 3.79 1.20 2.35
CA ASP A 37 4.17 0.46 1.15
C ASP A 37 3.02 0.43 0.12
N LEU A 38 1.76 0.31 0.57
CA LEU A 38 0.58 0.37 -0.30
C LEU A 38 0.44 1.73 -0.95
N VAL A 39 0.54 2.83 -0.20
CA VAL A 39 0.45 4.20 -0.73
C VAL A 39 1.50 4.43 -1.83
N GLU A 40 2.73 4.02 -1.60
CA GLU A 40 3.80 4.15 -2.59
C GLU A 40 3.55 3.32 -3.85
N ASN A 41 3.13 2.06 -3.67
CA ASN A 41 2.84 1.16 -4.78
C ASN A 41 1.64 1.64 -5.61
N ILE A 42 0.55 2.04 -4.97
CA ILE A 42 -0.64 2.60 -5.62
C ILE A 42 -0.26 3.84 -6.43
N GLY A 43 0.46 4.79 -5.82
CA GLY A 43 0.88 6.01 -6.51
C GLY A 43 1.81 5.74 -7.70
N ARG A 44 2.68 4.75 -7.62
CA ARG A 44 3.49 4.30 -8.77
C ARG A 44 2.62 3.71 -9.86
N ASP A 45 1.71 2.82 -9.50
CA ASP A 45 0.87 2.08 -10.42
C ASP A 45 -0.16 2.99 -11.11
N GLN A 46 -0.72 3.99 -10.41
CA GLN A 46 -1.56 5.04 -11.01
C GLN A 46 -0.81 5.85 -12.07
N ARG A 47 0.45 6.22 -11.82
CA ARG A 47 1.29 6.91 -12.82
C ARG A 47 1.58 6.01 -14.02
N ALA A 48 1.86 4.72 -13.79
CA ALA A 48 2.09 3.76 -14.87
C ALA A 48 0.83 3.57 -15.71
N TYR A 49 -0.35 3.54 -15.08
CA TYR A 49 -1.64 3.48 -15.76
C TYR A 49 -1.88 4.70 -16.65
N GLN A 50 -1.68 5.91 -16.13
CA GLN A 50 -1.82 7.15 -16.91
C GLN A 50 -0.86 7.15 -18.11
N LEU A 51 0.42 6.80 -17.89
CA LEU A 51 1.41 6.72 -18.97
C LEU A 51 1.04 5.67 -20.03
N ALA A 52 0.47 4.53 -19.63
CA ALA A 52 0.03 3.50 -20.56
C ALA A 52 -1.20 3.94 -21.36
N MET A 53 -2.14 4.67 -20.75
CA MET A 53 -3.29 5.25 -21.45
C MET A 53 -2.85 6.32 -22.47
N ASP A 54 -1.83 7.12 -22.15
CA ASP A 54 -1.28 8.16 -23.03
C ASP A 54 -0.35 7.59 -24.12
N GLY A 55 0.39 6.52 -23.83
CA GLY A 55 1.48 5.98 -24.66
C GLY A 55 1.07 5.02 -25.78
N ALA A 56 -0.22 4.87 -26.03
CA ALA A 56 -0.76 3.89 -26.99
C ALA A 56 -0.28 4.10 -28.46
N GLU A 57 0.34 5.23 -28.79
CA GLU A 57 0.79 5.54 -30.16
C GLU A 57 2.07 4.81 -30.61
N GLY A 58 2.86 4.22 -29.69
CA GLY A 58 4.17 3.62 -30.02
C GLY A 58 4.36 2.14 -29.65
N SER A 59 3.70 1.67 -28.58
CA SER A 59 3.68 0.25 -28.19
C SER A 59 2.35 -0.11 -27.54
N GLU A 60 1.29 -0.07 -28.36
CA GLU A 60 -0.09 -0.32 -27.94
C GLU A 60 -0.25 -1.63 -27.18
N HIS A 61 0.42 -2.70 -27.61
CA HIS A 61 0.29 -4.01 -26.97
C HIS A 61 0.84 -4.04 -25.53
N ASP A 62 2.01 -3.44 -25.30
CA ASP A 62 2.63 -3.40 -23.97
C ASP A 62 1.85 -2.46 -23.04
N ALA A 63 1.33 -1.35 -23.58
CA ALA A 63 0.48 -0.42 -22.87
C ALA A 63 -0.84 -1.07 -22.43
N LEU A 64 -1.52 -1.78 -23.33
CA LEU A 64 -2.75 -2.51 -23.03
C LEU A 64 -2.52 -3.63 -22.01
N ALA A 65 -1.41 -4.37 -22.11
CA ALA A 65 -1.06 -5.39 -21.13
C ALA A 65 -0.90 -4.78 -19.73
N THR A 66 -0.17 -3.67 -19.63
CA THR A 66 0.01 -2.92 -18.38
C THR A 66 -1.33 -2.46 -17.81
N VAL A 67 -2.21 -1.87 -18.63
CA VAL A 67 -3.55 -1.43 -18.22
C VAL A 67 -4.36 -2.59 -17.66
N VAL A 68 -4.40 -3.73 -18.36
CA VAL A 68 -5.18 -4.91 -17.93
C VAL A 68 -4.65 -5.49 -16.62
N GLU A 69 -3.33 -5.56 -16.45
CA GLU A 69 -2.71 -6.06 -15.21
C GLU A 69 -3.04 -5.18 -14.01
N LEU A 70 -2.93 -3.86 -14.17
CA LEU A 70 -3.22 -2.89 -13.11
C LEU A 70 -4.72 -2.87 -12.76
N GLN A 71 -5.59 -2.93 -13.76
CA GLN A 71 -7.04 -3.05 -13.58
C GLN A 71 -7.39 -4.31 -12.77
N ARG A 72 -6.81 -5.46 -13.12
CA ARG A 72 -7.03 -6.72 -12.38
C ARG A 72 -6.54 -6.65 -10.94
N ARG A 73 -5.43 -5.96 -10.69
CA ARG A 73 -4.84 -5.85 -9.35
C ARG A 73 -5.72 -5.01 -8.42
N TRP A 74 -6.20 -3.86 -8.88
CA TRP A 74 -6.78 -2.85 -7.99
C TRP A 74 -8.31 -2.81 -8.00
N CYS A 75 -8.97 -3.21 -9.10
CA CYS A 75 -10.44 -3.21 -9.19
C CYS A 75 -11.14 -4.20 -8.24
N THR A 76 -10.40 -5.12 -7.63
CA THR A 76 -10.93 -5.95 -6.53
C THR A 76 -11.26 -5.12 -5.29
N TYR A 77 -10.53 -4.02 -5.07
CA TYR A 77 -10.66 -3.18 -3.87
C TYR A 77 -11.43 -1.90 -4.15
N GLU A 78 -11.25 -1.30 -5.33
CA GLU A 78 -11.93 -0.07 -5.75
C GLU A 78 -12.04 -0.03 -7.27
N PHE A 79 -13.23 0.20 -7.81
CA PHE A 79 -13.44 0.26 -9.26
C PHE A 79 -12.73 1.48 -9.87
N ASP A 80 -12.82 2.63 -9.20
CA ASP A 80 -12.20 3.88 -9.64
C ASP A 80 -10.80 4.09 -9.03
N TRP A 81 -10.05 3.00 -8.82
CA TRP A 81 -8.75 3.01 -8.14
C TRP A 81 -7.74 3.98 -8.78
N ALA A 82 -7.82 4.20 -10.09
CA ALA A 82 -6.89 5.04 -10.83
C ALA A 82 -7.04 6.53 -10.49
N GLU A 83 -8.22 6.94 -10.02
CA GLU A 83 -8.56 8.33 -9.65
C GLU A 83 -8.69 8.51 -8.13
N THR A 84 -8.81 7.42 -7.37
CA THR A 84 -8.91 7.43 -5.92
C THR A 84 -7.61 7.90 -5.27
N ASP A 85 -7.70 8.65 -4.15
CA ASP A 85 -6.51 9.04 -3.39
C ASP A 85 -5.72 7.79 -2.93
N PRO A 86 -4.39 7.73 -3.13
CA PRO A 86 -3.60 6.56 -2.75
C PRO A 86 -3.70 6.17 -1.28
N LYS A 87 -3.91 7.13 -0.37
CA LYS A 87 -4.06 6.85 1.07
C LYS A 87 -5.44 6.27 1.35
N GLU A 88 -6.49 6.84 0.77
CA GLU A 88 -7.84 6.28 0.90
C GLU A 88 -7.92 4.84 0.38
N LEU A 89 -7.30 4.57 -0.77
CA LEU A 89 -7.25 3.21 -1.32
C LEU A 89 -6.39 2.28 -0.47
N ALA A 90 -5.25 2.74 0.06
CA ALA A 90 -4.42 1.95 0.96
C ALA A 90 -5.16 1.58 2.25
N ASP A 91 -5.93 2.51 2.84
CA ASP A 91 -6.77 2.25 4.02
C ASP A 91 -7.85 1.21 3.72
N ARG A 92 -8.51 1.30 2.55
CA ARG A 92 -9.49 0.29 2.10
C ARG A 92 -8.87 -1.09 1.97
N ILE A 93 -7.74 -1.20 1.29
CA ILE A 93 -7.03 -2.47 1.09
C ILE A 93 -6.59 -3.04 2.43
N LEU A 94 -6.01 -2.21 3.30
CA LEU A 94 -5.55 -2.64 4.61
C LEU A 94 -6.70 -3.15 5.48
N THR A 95 -7.86 -2.50 5.41
CA THR A 95 -9.09 -2.93 6.11
C THR A 95 -9.58 -4.26 5.54
N PHE A 96 -9.68 -4.37 4.21
CA PHE A 96 -10.09 -5.61 3.54
C PHE A 96 -9.19 -6.79 3.91
N GLU A 97 -7.86 -6.59 3.89
CA GLU A 97 -6.94 -7.66 4.25
C GLU A 97 -7.12 -8.03 5.72
N GLN A 98 -7.27 -7.08 6.65
CA GLN A 98 -7.49 -7.40 8.07
C GLN A 98 -8.75 -8.25 8.36
N GLU A 99 -9.80 -8.14 7.56
CA GLU A 99 -11.06 -8.89 7.73
C GLU A 99 -11.00 -10.32 7.15
N ARG A 100 -9.91 -10.70 6.49
CA ARG A 100 -9.79 -11.92 5.69
C ARG A 100 -9.36 -13.18 6.45
#